data_AF-A0A5B7FR13-F1
#
_entry.id   AF-A0A5B7FR13-F1
#
_cell.length_a   1.000
_cell.length_b   1.000
_cell.length_c   1.000
_cell.angle_alpha   90.00
_cell.angle_beta   90.00
_cell.angle_gamma   90.00
#
_symmetry.space_group_name_H-M   'P 1'
#
loop_
_entity.id
_entity.type
_entity.pdbx_description
1 polymer ?
#
loop_
_entity_poly.entity_id
_entity_poly.type
_entity_poly.pdbx_seq_one_letter_code
_entity_poly.pdbx_strand_id
1 'polypeptide(L)'
;MGYGAYHIKRLNGTWTWINVVTNETIAFMLESLPDFPMGRRWWQLEQPVCEQKEGDRWLLLSPCQAGYFTCNDATCIPLSYRCDLKYDCGDNSDEEECELVSFPDGYQKHLPPRSMDLEEAALSIVLTVIVESLAVKTIDMVMEVSYQLMLTWKDNRLLYQDLKVDSTLNVLPGDTMDKLWTPEVDFINTIKSEHTLMDGDSVMRVDRRATSIGMKPAVPREVELFSGDANTLTARRKYGTSFMCHLSLVLYPFDVQECVMHFRISSATKFFLLFNPNMSSVNISANRFLVEYEVGDLSLEHGGESQFSEVKVIVPLTRRSGYAILNIYLPTLVLLIVSYVTLFIRPAIIDVRMTSALTVQLVIATLFSQVSASLPKTSYFKMVDLWLIFCISITFLTIIFHVVVDNVMHGEPSPSGSTVWVNSLAKSKLGPVVPGHTAPATTPSVPGREVVGKRVVIATKVMVPAVFIIFNSCYWGYIMSQ
;
A
#
# COMPACT_ATOMS: atom_id res chain seq x y z
N MET A 1 -47.47 -32.03 -36.29
CA MET A 1 -46.12 -32.62 -36.40
C MET A 1 -46.08 -33.97 -35.71
N GLY A 2 -45.10 -34.83 -35.95
CA GLY A 2 -44.98 -36.10 -35.22
C GLY A 2 -43.64 -36.79 -35.44
N TYR A 3 -43.25 -37.61 -34.47
CA TYR A 3 -42.06 -38.44 -34.50
C TYR A 3 -42.43 -39.86 -34.02
N GLY A 4 -42.27 -40.85 -34.89
CA GLY A 4 -42.66 -42.23 -34.59
C GLY A 4 -44.15 -42.36 -34.28
N ALA A 5 -44.47 -42.91 -33.11
CA ALA A 5 -45.85 -43.10 -32.62
C ALA A 5 -46.51 -41.81 -32.11
N TYR A 6 -45.75 -40.73 -31.90
CA TYR A 6 -46.20 -39.54 -31.20
C TYR A 6 -46.51 -38.39 -32.15
N HIS A 7 -47.70 -37.79 -32.02
CA HIS A 7 -48.14 -36.70 -32.89
C HIS A 7 -48.70 -35.53 -32.08
N ILE A 8 -48.37 -34.32 -32.51
CA ILE A 8 -49.01 -33.08 -32.06
C ILE A 8 -49.99 -32.62 -33.15
N LYS A 9 -51.27 -32.59 -32.80
CA LYS A 9 -52.38 -32.19 -33.69
C LYS A 9 -53.35 -31.29 -32.93
N ARG A 10 -54.06 -30.45 -33.67
CA ARG A 10 -55.09 -29.58 -33.11
C ARG A 10 -56.41 -30.34 -33.04
N LEU A 11 -56.95 -30.54 -31.84
CA LEU A 11 -58.23 -31.22 -31.56
C LEU A 11 -59.12 -30.28 -30.75
N ASN A 12 -60.39 -30.12 -31.14
CA ASN A 12 -61.36 -29.27 -30.43
C ASN A 12 -60.88 -27.84 -30.11
N GLY A 13 -60.03 -27.27 -30.97
CA GLY A 13 -59.49 -25.92 -30.81
C GLY A 13 -58.15 -25.84 -30.07
N THR A 14 -57.73 -26.87 -29.33
CA THR A 14 -56.47 -26.91 -28.57
C THR A 14 -55.43 -27.82 -29.21
N TRP A 15 -54.14 -27.52 -29.00
CA TRP A 15 -53.06 -28.40 -29.44
C TRP A 15 -52.90 -29.56 -28.47
N THR A 16 -52.92 -30.77 -29.00
CA THR A 16 -52.87 -32.02 -28.22
C THR A 16 -51.73 -32.88 -28.71
N TRP A 17 -50.95 -33.39 -27.76
CA TRP A 17 -49.91 -34.38 -27.98
C TRP A 17 -50.51 -35.75 -27.67
N ILE A 18 -50.56 -36.62 -28.68
CA ILE A 18 -51.19 -37.93 -28.64
C ILE A 18 -50.21 -39.02 -29.05
N ASN A 19 -50.34 -40.20 -28.41
CA ASN A 19 -49.77 -41.44 -28.90
C ASN A 19 -50.74 -42.06 -29.90
N VAL A 20 -50.38 -42.11 -31.18
CA VAL A 20 -51.25 -42.62 -32.25
C VAL A 20 -51.38 -44.15 -32.22
N VAL A 21 -50.45 -44.86 -31.57
CA VAL A 21 -50.50 -46.32 -31.45
C VAL A 21 -51.46 -46.75 -30.35
N THR A 22 -51.40 -46.10 -29.17
CA THR A 22 -52.30 -46.41 -28.04
C THR A 22 -53.58 -45.57 -28.02
N ASN A 23 -53.65 -44.54 -28.87
CA ASN A 23 -54.72 -43.55 -28.92
C ASN A 23 -54.94 -42.81 -27.58
N GLU A 24 -53.86 -42.59 -26.84
CA GLU A 24 -53.86 -41.89 -25.55
C GLU A 24 -53.41 -40.44 -25.70
N THR A 25 -54.04 -39.55 -24.93
CA THR A 25 -53.62 -38.16 -24.76
C THR A 25 -52.48 -38.08 -23.75
N ILE A 26 -51.37 -37.49 -24.18
CA ILE A 26 -50.19 -37.31 -23.34
C ILE A 26 -50.23 -35.94 -22.69
N ALA A 27 -50.52 -34.91 -23.49
CA ALA A 27 -50.52 -33.54 -23.03
C ALA A 27 -51.41 -32.66 -23.89
N PHE A 28 -51.89 -31.58 -23.30
CA PHE A 28 -52.52 -30.49 -24.03
C PHE A 28 -51.77 -29.18 -23.78
N MET A 29 -51.68 -28.37 -24.82
CA MET A 29 -51.10 -27.05 -24.75
C MET A 29 -52.09 -26.10 -24.08
N LEU A 30 -51.62 -25.36 -23.09
CA LEU A 30 -52.39 -24.28 -22.46
C LEU A 30 -52.52 -23.11 -23.43
N GLU A 31 -53.63 -22.36 -23.37
CA GLU A 31 -53.90 -21.24 -24.28
C GLU A 31 -52.76 -20.21 -24.23
N SER A 32 -52.21 -19.87 -25.40
CA SER A 32 -51.18 -18.84 -25.53
C SER A 32 -51.26 -18.16 -26.89
N LEU A 33 -50.78 -16.92 -26.97
CA LEU A 33 -50.68 -16.15 -28.21
C LEU A 33 -49.21 -16.06 -28.64
N PRO A 34 -48.88 -16.22 -29.94
CA PRO A 34 -49.72 -16.80 -30.99
C PRO A 34 -50.06 -18.28 -30.71
N ASP A 35 -51.23 -18.72 -31.17
CA ASP A 35 -51.77 -20.08 -30.97
C ASP A 35 -51.11 -21.10 -31.91
N PHE A 36 -49.83 -21.33 -31.67
CA PHE A 36 -48.97 -22.23 -32.43
C PHE A 36 -48.05 -22.99 -31.48
N PRO A 37 -47.85 -24.32 -31.66
CA PRO A 37 -47.20 -25.16 -30.66
C PRO A 37 -45.67 -25.05 -30.66
N MET A 38 -45.09 -24.26 -31.57
CA MET A 38 -43.63 -24.06 -31.64
C MET A 38 -43.13 -23.06 -30.62
N GLY A 39 -41.82 -23.14 -30.35
CA GLY A 39 -41.16 -22.36 -29.30
C GLY A 39 -41.38 -22.99 -27.94
N ARG A 40 -41.18 -22.20 -26.89
CA ARG A 40 -41.48 -22.60 -25.52
C ARG A 40 -42.94 -22.31 -25.21
N ARG A 41 -43.69 -23.34 -24.82
CA ARG A 41 -45.11 -23.26 -24.49
C ARG A 41 -45.42 -24.03 -23.21
N TRP A 42 -46.46 -23.62 -22.50
CA TRP A 42 -46.99 -24.36 -21.37
C TRP A 42 -47.83 -25.54 -21.86
N TRP A 43 -47.53 -26.73 -21.34
CA TRP A 43 -48.27 -27.95 -21.60
C TRP A 43 -48.66 -28.59 -20.28
N GLN A 44 -49.90 -29.03 -20.19
CA GLN A 44 -50.38 -29.84 -19.09
C GLN A 44 -50.24 -31.31 -19.47
N LEU A 45 -49.34 -32.01 -18.76
CA LEU A 45 -49.06 -33.42 -18.99
C LEU A 45 -50.09 -34.27 -18.22
N GLU A 46 -50.92 -35.04 -18.93
CA GLU A 46 -51.91 -35.94 -18.32
C GLU A 46 -51.33 -37.30 -17.93
N GLN A 47 -50.23 -37.70 -18.57
CA GLN A 47 -49.59 -38.99 -18.34
C GLN A 47 -48.09 -38.82 -18.11
N PRO A 48 -47.45 -39.65 -17.27
CA PRO A 48 -46.01 -39.59 -17.08
C PRO A 48 -45.27 -40.05 -18.34
N VAL A 49 -44.34 -39.24 -18.83
CA VAL A 49 -43.54 -39.53 -20.03
C VAL A 49 -42.08 -39.18 -19.78
N CYS A 50 -41.14 -40.07 -20.13
CA CYS A 50 -39.70 -39.85 -19.95
C CYS A 50 -39.31 -39.46 -18.51
N GLU A 51 -39.80 -40.23 -17.51
CA GLU A 51 -39.54 -40.03 -16.07
C GLU A 51 -40.10 -38.71 -15.49
N GLN A 52 -40.84 -37.95 -16.30
CA GLN A 52 -41.54 -36.76 -15.89
C GLN A 52 -42.94 -37.12 -15.37
N LYS A 53 -43.29 -36.62 -14.17
CA LYS A 53 -44.63 -36.81 -13.58
C LYS A 53 -45.70 -36.01 -14.32
N GLU A 54 -46.98 -36.27 -14.04
CA GLU A 54 -48.11 -35.48 -14.55
C GLU A 54 -48.07 -34.03 -14.03
N GLY A 55 -48.73 -33.11 -14.75
CA GLY A 55 -48.85 -31.70 -14.40
C GLY A 55 -48.18 -30.73 -15.37
N ASP A 56 -48.38 -29.44 -15.10
CA ASP A 56 -47.98 -28.33 -15.97
C ASP A 56 -46.46 -28.17 -16.06
N ARG A 57 -45.98 -27.97 -17.28
CA ARG A 57 -44.56 -27.75 -17.56
C ARG A 57 -44.34 -27.00 -18.86
N TRP A 58 -43.16 -26.40 -18.98
CA TRP A 58 -42.66 -25.90 -20.24
C TRP A 58 -42.20 -27.06 -21.14
N LEU A 59 -42.65 -27.07 -22.39
CA LEU A 59 -42.06 -27.86 -23.46
C LEU A 59 -41.53 -26.93 -24.54
N LEU A 60 -40.36 -27.28 -25.07
CA LEU A 60 -39.73 -26.60 -26.19
C LEU A 60 -39.90 -27.43 -27.46
N LEU A 61 -40.61 -26.86 -28.44
CA LEU A 61 -40.68 -27.37 -29.79
C LEU A 61 -39.88 -26.47 -30.71
N SER A 62 -38.60 -26.79 -30.85
CA SER A 62 -37.66 -25.97 -31.62
C SER A 62 -37.71 -26.30 -33.12
N PRO A 63 -37.92 -25.30 -33.99
CA PRO A 63 -37.64 -25.40 -35.42
C PRO A 63 -36.15 -25.10 -35.76
N CYS A 64 -35.35 -24.72 -34.75
CA CYS A 64 -34.01 -24.21 -34.93
C CYS A 64 -32.97 -25.33 -35.09
N GLN A 65 -31.86 -25.02 -35.75
CA GLN A 65 -30.72 -25.94 -35.87
C GLN A 65 -29.89 -25.94 -34.58
N ALA A 66 -29.04 -26.95 -34.40
CA ALA A 66 -28.09 -26.98 -33.29
C ALA A 66 -27.19 -25.73 -33.31
N GLY A 67 -26.98 -25.11 -32.15
CA GLY A 67 -26.23 -23.85 -32.00
C GLY A 67 -27.06 -22.57 -32.11
N TYR A 68 -28.38 -22.70 -32.29
CA TYR A 68 -29.33 -21.60 -32.22
C TYR A 68 -30.19 -21.72 -30.96
N PHE A 69 -30.59 -20.57 -30.41
CA PHE A 69 -31.58 -20.44 -29.37
C PHE A 69 -32.97 -20.22 -29.98
N THR A 70 -33.97 -20.90 -29.43
CA THR A 70 -35.37 -20.72 -29.84
C THR A 70 -36.06 -19.74 -28.91
N CYS A 71 -36.56 -18.63 -29.45
CA CYS A 71 -37.40 -17.68 -28.71
C CYS A 71 -38.79 -18.29 -28.37
N ASN A 72 -39.60 -17.69 -27.48
CA ASN A 72 -40.94 -18.23 -27.17
C ASN A 72 -41.90 -18.09 -28.39
N ASP A 73 -41.66 -17.10 -29.25
CA ASP A 73 -42.33 -16.93 -30.55
C ASP A 73 -41.84 -17.88 -31.66
N ALA A 74 -40.90 -18.79 -31.34
CA ALA A 74 -40.26 -19.74 -32.23
C ALA A 74 -39.29 -19.15 -33.28
N THR A 75 -38.91 -17.87 -33.15
CA THR A 75 -37.80 -17.32 -33.93
C THR A 75 -36.45 -17.89 -33.46
N CYS A 76 -35.49 -17.97 -34.38
CA CYS A 76 -34.17 -18.55 -34.12
C CYS A 76 -33.11 -17.46 -34.12
N ILE A 77 -32.36 -17.35 -33.03
CA ILE A 77 -31.19 -16.48 -32.91
C ILE A 77 -29.95 -17.33 -32.60
N PRO A 78 -28.72 -16.88 -32.92
CA PRO A 78 -27.52 -17.58 -32.50
C PRO A 78 -27.48 -17.74 -30.97
N LEU A 79 -27.09 -18.91 -30.47
CA LEU A 79 -27.08 -19.17 -29.02
C LEU A 79 -26.16 -18.21 -28.25
N SER A 80 -25.13 -17.68 -28.91
CA SER A 80 -24.24 -16.65 -28.35
C SER A 80 -24.92 -15.32 -28.03
N TYR A 81 -26.10 -15.04 -28.59
CA TYR A 81 -26.84 -13.77 -28.36
C TYR A 81 -27.76 -13.83 -27.15
N ARG A 82 -28.03 -15.03 -26.61
CA ARG A 82 -28.83 -15.18 -25.39
C ARG A 82 -28.13 -14.52 -24.19
N CYS A 83 -28.78 -13.65 -23.41
CA CYS A 83 -28.17 -13.02 -22.23
C CYS A 83 -26.96 -12.14 -22.56
N ASP A 84 -27.04 -11.35 -23.64
CA ASP A 84 -25.97 -10.43 -24.06
C ASP A 84 -26.31 -8.95 -23.84
N LEU A 85 -27.39 -8.67 -23.08
CA LEU A 85 -27.96 -7.34 -22.81
C LEU A 85 -28.64 -6.69 -24.01
N LYS A 86 -28.98 -7.46 -25.04
CA LYS A 86 -29.70 -6.99 -26.22
C LYS A 86 -30.92 -7.86 -26.48
N TYR A 87 -32.06 -7.20 -26.74
CA TYR A 87 -33.28 -7.89 -27.14
C TYR A 87 -33.21 -8.26 -28.63
N ASP A 88 -32.81 -9.48 -28.94
CA ASP A 88 -32.79 -10.05 -30.29
C ASP A 88 -34.06 -10.87 -30.58
N CYS A 89 -34.67 -11.48 -29.57
CA CYS A 89 -36.00 -12.06 -29.70
C CYS A 89 -37.08 -10.95 -29.71
N GLY A 90 -38.12 -11.10 -30.53
CA GLY A 90 -39.25 -10.16 -30.55
C GLY A 90 -40.10 -10.16 -29.27
N ASP A 91 -39.97 -11.21 -28.47
CA ASP A 91 -40.62 -11.41 -27.17
C ASP A 91 -39.69 -11.22 -25.97
N ASN A 92 -38.42 -10.82 -26.20
CA ASN A 92 -37.37 -10.62 -25.20
C ASN A 92 -36.99 -11.88 -24.39
N SER A 93 -37.37 -13.08 -24.85
CA SER A 93 -37.16 -14.33 -24.11
C SER A 93 -35.69 -14.80 -24.05
N ASP A 94 -34.84 -14.20 -24.86
CA ASP A 94 -33.38 -14.34 -24.84
C ASP A 94 -32.73 -13.73 -23.59
N GLU A 95 -33.33 -12.69 -23.02
CA GLU A 95 -32.82 -12.00 -21.81
C GLU A 95 -33.53 -12.46 -20.51
N GLU A 96 -34.32 -13.54 -20.59
CA GLU A 96 -34.96 -14.16 -19.42
C GLU A 96 -34.12 -15.31 -18.85
N GLU A 97 -34.15 -15.46 -17.52
CA GLU A 97 -33.48 -16.57 -16.78
C GLU A 97 -31.97 -16.68 -17.09
N CYS A 98 -31.28 -15.54 -17.09
CA CYS A 98 -29.84 -15.42 -17.35
C CYS A 98 -28.99 -15.72 -16.10
N GLU A 99 -29.21 -16.88 -15.47
CA GLU A 99 -28.40 -17.30 -14.32
C GLU A 99 -27.00 -17.75 -14.74
N LEU A 100 -25.98 -16.93 -14.47
CA LEU A 100 -24.61 -17.23 -14.89
C LEU A 100 -24.02 -18.48 -14.19
N VAL A 101 -24.49 -18.82 -12.98
CA VAL A 101 -23.91 -19.89 -12.14
C VAL A 101 -24.97 -20.93 -11.82
N SER A 102 -24.69 -22.19 -12.12
CA SER A 102 -25.46 -23.35 -11.68
C SER A 102 -24.73 -24.03 -10.53
N PHE A 103 -25.41 -24.13 -9.38
CA PHE A 103 -24.89 -24.78 -8.18
C PHE A 103 -25.28 -26.27 -8.16
N PRO A 104 -24.36 -27.18 -7.81
CA PRO A 104 -24.69 -28.59 -7.60
C PRO A 104 -25.51 -28.79 -6.32
N ASP A 105 -26.32 -29.86 -6.28
CA ASP A 105 -27.07 -30.27 -5.10
C ASP A 105 -26.10 -30.58 -3.94
N GLY A 106 -26.06 -29.70 -2.94
CA GLY A 106 -25.16 -29.82 -1.79
C GLY A 106 -23.90 -28.94 -1.84
N TYR A 107 -23.86 -27.91 -2.69
CA TYR A 107 -22.78 -26.91 -2.66
C TYR A 107 -22.63 -26.29 -1.26
N GLN A 108 -21.42 -26.35 -0.71
CA GLN A 108 -21.09 -25.82 0.61
C GLN A 108 -20.10 -24.66 0.49
N LYS A 109 -20.61 -23.45 0.70
CA LYS A 109 -19.84 -22.21 0.54
C LYS A 109 -18.71 -22.00 1.54
N HIS A 110 -18.66 -22.77 2.63
CA HIS A 110 -17.64 -22.63 3.67
C HIS A 110 -16.43 -23.53 3.41
N LEU A 111 -16.51 -24.44 2.44
CA LEU A 111 -15.42 -25.33 2.08
C LEU A 111 -14.72 -24.83 0.81
N PRO A 112 -13.38 -24.71 0.83
CA PRO A 112 -12.63 -24.35 -0.36
C PRO A 112 -12.76 -25.42 -1.44
N PRO A 113 -12.81 -25.04 -2.73
CA PRO A 113 -12.72 -26.00 -3.81
C PRO A 113 -11.34 -26.67 -3.81
N ARG A 114 -11.31 -27.92 -4.22
CA ARG A 114 -10.06 -28.69 -4.36
C ARG A 114 -9.61 -28.66 -5.80
N SER A 115 -8.31 -28.65 -6.00
CA SER A 115 -7.75 -28.93 -7.32
C SER A 115 -8.12 -30.36 -7.77
N MET A 116 -8.37 -30.56 -9.06
CA MET A 116 -8.53 -31.90 -9.63
C MET A 116 -7.18 -32.55 -10.00
N ASP A 117 -6.11 -31.76 -10.03
CA ASP A 117 -4.78 -32.25 -10.35
C ASP A 117 -4.21 -33.03 -9.16
N LEU A 118 -4.04 -34.34 -9.33
CA LEU A 118 -3.52 -35.25 -8.30
C LEU A 118 -2.09 -34.88 -7.83
N GLU A 119 -1.36 -34.11 -8.64
CA GLU A 119 -0.01 -33.60 -8.32
C GLU A 119 -0.04 -32.26 -7.57
N GLU A 120 -1.06 -31.41 -7.83
CA GLU A 120 -1.24 -30.11 -7.18
C GLU A 120 -2.39 -30.18 -6.15
N ALA A 121 -2.09 -30.69 -4.96
CA ALA A 121 -3.11 -30.86 -3.91
C ALA A 121 -3.76 -29.54 -3.44
N ALA A 122 -3.08 -28.40 -3.62
CA ALA A 122 -3.53 -27.09 -3.20
C ALA A 122 -4.07 -26.26 -4.37
N LEU A 123 -5.19 -25.57 -4.15
CA LEU A 123 -5.73 -24.59 -5.08
C LEU A 123 -4.82 -23.37 -5.14
N SER A 124 -4.36 -23.05 -6.34
CA SER A 124 -3.59 -21.84 -6.64
C SER A 124 -4.50 -20.61 -6.76
N ILE A 125 -4.33 -19.65 -5.87
CA ILE A 125 -4.98 -18.34 -5.88
C ILE A 125 -4.01 -17.31 -6.45
N VAL A 126 -4.44 -16.56 -7.45
CA VAL A 126 -3.65 -15.45 -8.01
C VAL A 126 -4.02 -14.17 -7.29
N LEU A 127 -3.02 -13.50 -6.72
CA LEU A 127 -3.16 -12.19 -6.11
C LEU A 127 -2.65 -11.11 -7.07
N THR A 128 -3.50 -10.15 -7.41
CA THR A 128 -3.06 -8.94 -8.12
C THR A 128 -3.38 -7.71 -7.29
N VAL A 129 -2.33 -6.94 -6.97
CA VAL A 129 -2.45 -5.69 -6.20
C VAL A 129 -2.16 -4.51 -7.12
N ILE A 130 -3.09 -3.58 -7.25
CA ILE A 130 -2.90 -2.33 -7.98
C ILE A 130 -2.93 -1.17 -7.00
N VAL A 131 -1.78 -0.54 -6.75
CA VAL A 131 -1.68 0.63 -5.87
C VAL A 131 -2.10 1.88 -6.64
N GLU A 132 -3.14 2.57 -6.16
CA GLU A 132 -3.68 3.80 -6.77
C GLU A 132 -3.17 5.08 -6.11
N SER A 133 -2.97 5.06 -4.79
CA SER A 133 -2.37 6.18 -4.05
C SER A 133 -1.66 5.69 -2.80
N LEU A 134 -0.63 6.43 -2.38
CA LEU A 134 0.21 6.09 -1.23
C LEU A 134 0.62 7.37 -0.48
N ALA A 135 0.57 7.34 0.84
CA ALA A 135 1.04 8.41 1.71
C ALA A 135 1.76 7.81 2.92
N VAL A 136 2.85 8.44 3.35
CA VAL A 136 3.67 7.95 4.46
C VAL A 136 3.59 8.96 5.61
N LYS A 137 3.20 8.48 6.79
CA LYS A 137 3.20 9.25 8.04
C LYS A 137 4.40 8.84 8.88
N THR A 138 5.46 9.64 8.81
CA THR A 138 6.75 9.34 9.44
C THR A 138 6.70 9.35 10.97
N ILE A 139 5.87 10.21 11.56
CA ILE A 139 5.70 10.31 13.02
C ILE A 139 5.04 9.05 13.59
N ASP A 140 4.01 8.56 12.91
CA ASP A 140 3.20 7.42 13.35
C ASP A 140 3.79 6.07 12.92
N MET A 141 4.82 6.06 12.08
CA MET A 141 5.42 4.84 11.49
C MET A 141 4.38 4.03 10.68
N VAL A 142 3.59 4.73 9.87
CA VAL A 142 2.46 4.16 9.12
C VAL A 142 2.51 4.59 7.66
N MET A 143 2.14 3.66 6.79
CA MET A 143 1.93 3.87 5.36
C MET A 143 0.44 3.70 5.05
N GLU A 144 -0.21 4.77 4.60
CA GLU A 144 -1.60 4.78 4.14
C GLU A 144 -1.64 4.51 2.65
N VAL A 145 -2.34 3.46 2.24
CA VAL A 145 -2.39 3.02 0.84
C VAL A 145 -3.84 2.85 0.41
N SER A 146 -4.19 3.40 -0.74
CA SER A 146 -5.38 2.99 -1.47
C SER A 146 -4.98 2.11 -2.63
N TYR A 147 -5.52 0.90 -2.65
CA TYR A 147 -5.19 -0.12 -3.64
C TYR A 147 -6.43 -0.93 -4.01
N GLN A 148 -6.38 -1.50 -5.19
CA GLN A 148 -7.35 -2.48 -5.64
C GLN A 148 -6.75 -3.87 -5.51
N LEU A 149 -7.46 -4.72 -4.80
CA LEU A 149 -7.13 -6.14 -4.64
C LEU A 149 -7.96 -6.95 -5.63
N MET A 150 -7.30 -7.82 -6.39
CA MET A 150 -7.96 -8.79 -7.24
C MET A 150 -7.49 -10.19 -6.89
N LEU A 151 -8.45 -11.07 -6.60
CA LEU A 151 -8.24 -12.48 -6.32
C LEU A 151 -8.83 -13.28 -7.48
N THR A 152 -8.02 -14.13 -8.10
CA THR A 152 -8.46 -15.00 -9.19
C THR A 152 -8.22 -16.46 -8.83
N TRP A 153 -9.27 -17.28 -8.92
CA TRP A 153 -9.23 -18.71 -8.62
C TRP A 153 -10.18 -19.51 -9.52
N LYS A 154 -10.19 -20.83 -9.36
CA LYS A 154 -11.08 -21.77 -10.07
C LYS A 154 -11.92 -22.53 -9.05
N ASP A 155 -13.15 -22.89 -9.41
CA ASP A 155 -14.01 -23.75 -8.58
C ASP A 155 -14.59 -24.86 -9.45
N ASN A 156 -13.99 -26.05 -9.34
CA ASN A 156 -14.37 -27.24 -10.11
C ASN A 156 -15.78 -27.78 -9.79
N ARG A 157 -16.43 -27.29 -8.73
CA ARG A 157 -17.78 -27.72 -8.34
C ARG A 157 -18.87 -26.97 -9.10
N LEU A 158 -18.54 -25.84 -9.72
CA LEU A 158 -19.51 -24.96 -10.36
C LEU A 158 -19.60 -25.23 -11.86
N LEU A 159 -20.80 -25.02 -12.40
CA LEU A 159 -21.04 -24.90 -13.83
C LEU A 159 -21.50 -23.49 -14.13
N TYR A 160 -21.00 -22.90 -15.21
CA TYR A 160 -21.42 -21.60 -15.69
C TYR A 160 -22.29 -21.74 -16.94
N GLN A 161 -23.21 -20.80 -17.11
CA GLN A 161 -24.16 -20.78 -18.22
C GLN A 161 -23.89 -19.58 -19.12
N ASP A 162 -24.00 -19.78 -20.44
CA ASP A 162 -24.04 -18.73 -21.46
C ASP A 162 -22.88 -17.70 -21.39
N LEU A 163 -21.69 -18.11 -20.93
CA LEU A 163 -20.53 -17.24 -20.75
C LEU A 163 -20.14 -16.51 -22.04
N LYS A 164 -20.02 -15.19 -21.95
CA LYS A 164 -19.60 -14.32 -23.04
C LYS A 164 -18.08 -14.27 -23.17
N VAL A 165 -17.63 -13.94 -24.38
CA VAL A 165 -16.20 -13.70 -24.67
C VAL A 165 -15.76 -12.42 -23.94
N ASP A 166 -16.61 -11.40 -23.91
CA ASP A 166 -16.39 -10.23 -23.09
C ASP A 166 -16.74 -10.52 -21.63
N SER A 167 -15.71 -10.57 -20.79
CA SER A 167 -15.86 -10.80 -19.35
C SER A 167 -16.67 -9.73 -18.60
N THR A 168 -16.84 -8.53 -19.18
CA THR A 168 -17.65 -7.46 -18.57
C THR A 168 -19.15 -7.77 -18.55
N LEU A 169 -19.59 -8.68 -19.43
CA LEU A 169 -20.96 -9.20 -19.45
C LEU A 169 -21.15 -10.41 -18.52
N ASN A 170 -20.07 -10.96 -17.98
CA ASN A 170 -20.08 -12.13 -17.08
C ASN A 170 -19.97 -11.70 -15.61
N VAL A 171 -20.59 -10.58 -15.23
CA VAL A 171 -20.58 -10.06 -13.86
C VAL A 171 -21.68 -10.74 -13.04
N LEU A 172 -21.34 -11.14 -11.82
CA LEU A 172 -22.27 -11.83 -10.93
C LEU A 172 -23.08 -10.82 -10.10
N PRO A 173 -24.40 -11.05 -9.94
CA PRO A 173 -25.20 -10.25 -9.02
C PRO A 173 -24.86 -10.58 -7.56
N GLY A 174 -25.04 -9.60 -6.66
CA GLY A 174 -24.69 -9.71 -5.24
C GLY A 174 -25.27 -10.95 -4.54
N ASP A 175 -26.54 -11.28 -4.81
CA ASP A 175 -27.21 -12.46 -4.23
C ASP A 175 -26.53 -13.79 -4.59
N THR A 176 -25.89 -13.84 -5.76
CA THR A 176 -25.11 -15.01 -6.19
C THR A 176 -23.73 -15.02 -5.55
N MET A 177 -23.12 -13.84 -5.40
CA MET A 177 -21.82 -13.69 -4.73
C MET A 177 -21.87 -14.17 -3.27
N ASP A 178 -22.95 -13.89 -2.53
CA ASP A 178 -23.12 -14.31 -1.13
C ASP A 178 -23.24 -15.82 -0.93
N LYS A 179 -23.63 -16.53 -1.99
CA LYS A 179 -23.76 -18.00 -2.02
C LYS A 179 -22.46 -18.69 -2.40
N LEU A 180 -21.52 -17.99 -3.02
CA LEU A 180 -20.25 -18.54 -3.50
C LEU A 180 -19.20 -18.61 -2.38
N TRP A 181 -18.34 -19.63 -2.44
CA TRP A 181 -17.10 -19.63 -1.66
C TRP A 181 -16.15 -18.56 -2.21
N THR A 182 -15.58 -17.77 -1.32
CA THR A 182 -14.55 -16.77 -1.65
C THR A 182 -13.36 -16.94 -0.70
N PRO A 183 -12.13 -16.82 -1.20
CA PRO A 183 -10.95 -16.88 -0.35
C PRO A 183 -10.84 -15.62 0.52
N GLU A 184 -10.71 -15.82 1.82
CA GLU A 184 -10.47 -14.79 2.81
C GLU A 184 -8.97 -14.54 2.95
N VAL A 185 -8.57 -13.29 2.78
CA VAL A 185 -7.19 -12.82 2.93
C VAL A 185 -7.13 -11.77 4.04
N ASP A 186 -6.35 -12.05 5.08
CA ASP A 186 -6.08 -11.14 6.18
C ASP A 186 -4.97 -10.16 5.81
N PHE A 187 -5.10 -8.93 6.31
CA PHE A 187 -4.07 -7.90 6.24
C PHE A 187 -3.33 -7.89 7.59
N ILE A 188 -2.12 -8.45 7.64
CA ILE A 188 -1.47 -8.82 8.91
C ILE A 188 -0.88 -7.63 9.64
N ASN A 189 -0.21 -6.75 8.90
CA ASN A 189 0.48 -5.60 9.47
C ASN A 189 -0.36 -4.31 9.36
N THR A 190 -1.67 -4.40 9.41
CA THR A 190 -2.55 -3.23 9.54
C THR A 190 -2.82 -2.91 11.01
N ILE A 191 -3.09 -1.65 11.32
CA ILE A 191 -3.38 -1.21 12.70
C ILE A 191 -4.63 -1.90 13.25
N LYS A 192 -5.63 -2.12 12.39
CA LYS A 192 -6.84 -2.88 12.67
C LYS A 192 -6.73 -4.26 12.03
N SER A 193 -7.38 -5.25 12.62
CA SER A 193 -7.50 -6.59 12.00
C SER A 193 -8.48 -6.50 10.83
N GLU A 194 -7.96 -6.18 9.65
CA GLU A 194 -8.72 -6.06 8.42
C GLU A 194 -8.53 -7.32 7.57
N HIS A 195 -9.57 -7.69 6.82
CA HIS A 195 -9.59 -8.84 5.94
C HIS A 195 -10.44 -8.51 4.71
N THR A 196 -10.36 -9.37 3.70
CA THR A 196 -11.17 -9.21 2.49
C THR A 196 -12.65 -9.39 2.76
N LEU A 197 -13.42 -8.36 2.43
CA LEU A 197 -14.88 -8.37 2.48
C LEU A 197 -15.50 -8.54 1.09
N MET A 198 -16.60 -9.28 1.02
CA MET A 198 -17.48 -9.37 -0.16
C MET A 198 -18.77 -8.61 0.14
N ASP A 199 -18.89 -7.41 -0.41
CA ASP A 199 -19.97 -6.46 -0.15
C ASP A 199 -20.37 -5.69 -1.43
N GLY A 200 -21.19 -4.64 -1.32
CA GLY A 200 -21.72 -3.89 -2.47
C GLY A 200 -20.67 -3.18 -3.34
N ASP A 201 -19.46 -2.89 -2.85
CA ASP A 201 -18.38 -2.35 -3.71
C ASP A 201 -17.47 -3.45 -4.29
N SER A 202 -17.76 -4.72 -3.96
CA SER A 202 -17.07 -5.85 -4.54
C SER A 202 -17.69 -6.20 -5.89
N VAL A 203 -16.86 -6.50 -6.88
CA VAL A 203 -17.30 -6.98 -8.18
C VAL A 203 -16.69 -8.35 -8.41
N MET A 204 -17.54 -9.34 -8.67
CA MET A 204 -17.09 -10.68 -9.07
C MET A 204 -17.52 -10.96 -10.51
N ARG A 205 -16.60 -11.53 -11.31
CA ARG A 205 -16.84 -11.88 -12.71
C ARG A 205 -16.23 -13.22 -13.06
N VAL A 206 -16.78 -13.87 -14.08
CA VAL A 206 -16.27 -15.13 -14.64
C VAL A 206 -15.54 -14.88 -15.95
N ASP A 207 -14.28 -15.30 -16.02
CA ASP A 207 -13.46 -15.23 -17.23
C ASP A 207 -13.59 -16.52 -18.05
N ARG A 208 -14.20 -16.40 -19.23
CA ARG A 208 -14.31 -17.50 -20.20
C ARG A 208 -12.94 -17.80 -20.80
N ARG A 209 -12.36 -18.95 -20.45
CA ARG A 209 -11.08 -19.44 -20.99
C ARG A 209 -11.22 -20.71 -21.84
N ALA A 210 -12.29 -21.46 -21.67
CA ALA A 210 -12.53 -22.71 -22.39
C ALA A 210 -13.78 -22.64 -23.26
N THR A 211 -13.92 -23.63 -24.15
CA THR A 211 -15.13 -23.84 -24.95
C THR A 211 -16.25 -24.43 -24.10
N SER A 212 -17.48 -24.29 -24.59
CA SER A 212 -18.65 -24.94 -24.00
C SER A 212 -18.48 -26.47 -24.00
N ILE A 213 -18.96 -27.11 -22.94
CA ILE A 213 -18.94 -28.57 -22.73
C ILE A 213 -20.18 -29.22 -23.36
N GLY A 214 -21.16 -28.41 -23.73
CA GLY A 214 -22.38 -28.85 -24.38
C GLY A 214 -23.60 -28.10 -23.87
N MET A 215 -24.76 -28.68 -24.13
CA MET A 215 -26.06 -28.13 -23.73
C MET A 215 -26.69 -29.05 -22.69
N LYS A 216 -27.58 -28.50 -21.85
CA LYS A 216 -28.35 -29.27 -20.87
C LYS A 216 -29.64 -29.79 -21.51
N PRO A 217 -29.74 -31.08 -21.91
CA PRO A 217 -30.91 -31.58 -22.65
C PRO A 217 -32.19 -31.69 -21.81
N ALA A 218 -32.07 -31.69 -20.47
CA ALA A 218 -33.18 -31.89 -19.55
C ALA A 218 -33.98 -30.62 -19.22
N VAL A 219 -33.54 -29.46 -19.69
CA VAL A 219 -34.22 -28.17 -19.48
C VAL A 219 -34.85 -27.76 -20.81
N PRO A 220 -36.11 -27.27 -20.83
CA PRO A 220 -36.79 -26.84 -22.05
C PRO A 220 -36.25 -25.49 -22.57
N ARG A 221 -34.93 -25.30 -22.49
CA ARG A 221 -34.22 -24.07 -22.84
C ARG A 221 -32.81 -24.44 -23.28
N GLU A 222 -32.39 -23.93 -24.43
CA GLU A 222 -31.03 -24.11 -24.93
C GLU A 222 -30.09 -23.19 -24.14
N VAL A 223 -29.12 -23.80 -23.45
CA VAL A 223 -28.15 -23.13 -22.59
C VAL A 223 -26.77 -23.73 -22.88
N GLU A 224 -25.76 -22.88 -23.06
CA GLU A 224 -24.37 -23.33 -23.13
C GLU A 224 -23.78 -23.52 -21.75
N LEU A 225 -23.17 -24.68 -21.49
CA LEU A 225 -22.53 -24.99 -20.23
C LEU A 225 -21.01 -24.88 -20.30
N PHE A 226 -20.41 -24.29 -19.28
CA PHE A 226 -18.97 -24.13 -19.12
C PHE A 226 -18.55 -24.66 -17.75
N SER A 227 -17.45 -25.41 -17.67
CA SER A 227 -17.00 -25.94 -16.37
C SER A 227 -16.14 -24.94 -15.60
N GLY A 228 -16.30 -24.92 -14.27
CA GLY A 228 -15.54 -24.05 -13.38
C GLY A 228 -14.10 -24.47 -13.08
N ASP A 229 -13.66 -25.63 -13.57
CA ASP A 229 -12.25 -26.05 -13.54
C ASP A 229 -11.39 -25.36 -14.63
N ALA A 230 -12.01 -25.06 -15.77
CA ALA A 230 -11.35 -24.45 -16.91
C ALA A 230 -11.49 -22.92 -16.92
N ASN A 231 -12.58 -22.39 -16.35
CA ASN A 231 -12.88 -20.97 -16.29
C ASN A 231 -12.57 -20.40 -14.91
N THR A 232 -12.12 -19.15 -14.84
CA THR A 232 -11.63 -18.54 -13.59
C THR A 232 -12.62 -17.51 -13.05
N LEU A 233 -12.85 -17.53 -11.74
CA LEU A 233 -13.53 -16.45 -11.00
C LEU A 233 -12.52 -15.37 -10.65
N THR A 234 -12.88 -14.12 -10.86
CA THR A 234 -12.10 -12.96 -10.42
C THR A 234 -12.96 -12.08 -9.53
N ALA A 235 -12.57 -11.92 -8.26
CA ALA A 235 -13.16 -10.94 -7.35
C ALA A 235 -12.25 -9.72 -7.25
N ARG A 236 -12.84 -8.52 -7.37
CA ARG A 236 -12.16 -7.22 -7.33
C ARG A 236 -12.81 -6.35 -6.26
N ARG A 237 -11.99 -5.76 -5.39
CA ARG A 237 -12.43 -4.75 -4.42
C ARG A 237 -11.34 -3.71 -4.17
N LYS A 238 -11.75 -2.45 -3.98
CA LYS A 238 -10.85 -1.35 -3.59
C LYS A 238 -10.80 -1.23 -2.07
N TYR A 239 -9.60 -1.06 -1.53
CA TYR A 239 -9.35 -0.86 -0.11
C TYR A 239 -8.56 0.43 0.11
N GLY A 240 -8.75 1.01 1.29
CA GLY A 240 -7.94 2.12 1.81
C GLY A 240 -7.52 1.77 3.22
N THR A 241 -6.29 1.28 3.38
CA THR A 241 -5.81 0.72 4.66
C THR A 241 -4.51 1.36 5.10
N SER A 242 -4.25 1.28 6.41
CA SER A 242 -3.05 1.81 7.05
C SER A 242 -2.16 0.65 7.49
N PHE A 243 -1.07 0.42 6.76
CA PHE A 243 -0.06 -0.58 7.08
C PHE A 243 1.00 0.00 8.01
N MET A 244 1.35 -0.75 9.05
CA MET A 244 2.47 -0.46 9.93
C MET A 244 3.77 -0.60 9.15
N CYS A 245 4.59 0.45 9.17
CA CYS A 245 5.88 0.49 8.52
C CYS A 245 6.93 1.06 9.48
N HIS A 246 7.84 0.20 9.94
CA HIS A 246 8.91 0.59 10.84
C HIS A 246 10.04 1.28 10.06
N LEU A 247 10.07 2.61 10.07
CA LEU A 247 11.07 3.40 9.36
C LEU A 247 12.38 3.49 10.18
N SER A 248 13.52 3.24 9.53
CA SER A 248 14.86 3.40 10.13
C SER A 248 15.44 4.77 9.81
N LEU A 249 15.37 5.71 10.76
CA LEU A 249 15.74 7.11 10.53
C LEU A 249 17.22 7.42 10.83
N VAL A 250 18.07 6.40 10.92
CA VAL A 250 19.51 6.56 11.26
C VAL A 250 20.19 7.52 10.28
N LEU A 251 19.96 7.32 8.97
CA LEU A 251 20.57 8.12 7.90
C LEU A 251 19.74 9.36 7.51
N TYR A 252 18.73 9.75 8.30
CA TYR A 252 17.88 10.89 7.97
C TYR A 252 18.73 12.17 7.70
N PRO A 253 18.49 12.91 6.60
CA PRO A 253 17.40 12.79 5.62
C PRO A 253 17.74 12.02 4.32
N PHE A 254 18.84 11.26 4.28
CA PHE A 254 19.32 10.51 3.11
C PHE A 254 18.91 9.03 3.17
N ASP A 255 17.86 8.72 3.92
CA ASP A 255 17.40 7.38 4.19
C ASP A 255 16.63 6.75 3.01
N VAL A 256 16.85 5.44 2.84
CA VAL A 256 16.02 4.54 2.04
C VAL A 256 15.26 3.65 3.01
N GLN A 257 13.96 3.47 2.74
CA GLN A 257 13.04 2.73 3.59
C GLN A 257 12.38 1.63 2.79
N GLU A 258 12.01 0.56 3.48
CA GLU A 258 11.29 -0.56 2.90
C GLU A 258 10.03 -0.81 3.71
N CYS A 259 8.88 -0.43 3.15
CA CYS A 259 7.59 -0.74 3.74
C CYS A 259 7.01 -2.00 3.11
N VAL A 260 6.30 -2.81 3.89
CA VAL A 260 5.72 -4.06 3.41
C VAL A 260 4.21 -4.02 3.58
N MET A 261 3.46 -4.52 2.59
CA MET A 261 2.05 -4.90 2.76
C MET A 261 1.99 -6.42 2.88
N HIS A 262 1.56 -6.93 4.03
CA HIS A 262 1.59 -8.36 4.34
C HIS A 262 0.19 -8.97 4.25
N PHE A 263 -0.01 -9.83 3.25
CA PHE A 263 -1.26 -10.53 2.98
C PHE A 263 -1.12 -12.02 3.32
N ARG A 264 -2.15 -12.59 3.96
CA ARG A 264 -2.18 -14.02 4.33
C ARG A 264 -3.55 -14.62 4.05
N ILE A 265 -3.61 -15.77 3.40
CA ILE A 265 -4.86 -16.52 3.24
C ILE A 265 -5.24 -17.15 4.58
N SER A 266 -6.43 -16.83 5.11
CA SER A 266 -6.91 -17.33 6.40
C SER A 266 -7.95 -18.45 6.28
N SER A 267 -8.62 -18.59 5.12
CA SER A 267 -9.67 -19.60 4.93
C SER A 267 -9.20 -21.05 5.07
N ALA A 268 -7.94 -21.36 4.72
CA ALA A 268 -7.37 -22.69 4.89
C ALA A 268 -5.83 -22.64 4.87
N THR A 269 -5.20 -23.72 5.32
CA THR A 269 -3.72 -23.84 5.38
C THR A 269 -3.09 -23.96 4.00
N LYS A 270 -1.76 -23.81 3.92
CA LYS A 270 -0.93 -23.98 2.71
C LYS A 270 -1.15 -25.33 2.00
N PHE A 271 -1.65 -26.34 2.72
CA PHE A 271 -1.96 -27.64 2.13
C PHE A 271 -3.14 -27.57 1.14
N PHE A 272 -4.09 -26.65 1.37
CA PHE A 272 -5.29 -26.51 0.54
C PHE A 272 -5.25 -25.28 -0.35
N LEU A 273 -4.66 -24.17 0.11
CA LEU A 273 -4.68 -22.89 -0.61
C LEU A 273 -3.27 -22.30 -0.65
N LEU A 274 -2.80 -21.93 -1.84
CA LEU A 274 -1.50 -21.31 -2.06
C LEU A 274 -1.63 -20.08 -2.95
N PHE A 275 -0.84 -19.05 -2.69
CA PHE A 275 -0.66 -17.97 -3.65
C PHE A 275 0.22 -18.43 -4.80
N ASN A 276 -0.17 -18.12 -6.03
CA ASN A 276 0.61 -18.47 -7.21
C ASN A 276 1.82 -17.54 -7.35
N PRO A 277 3.06 -18.03 -7.24
CA PRO A 277 4.25 -17.18 -7.27
C PRO A 277 4.53 -16.56 -8.64
N ASN A 278 4.13 -17.23 -9.72
CA ASN A 278 4.45 -16.82 -11.08
C ASN A 278 3.40 -15.88 -11.68
N MET A 279 2.14 -16.06 -11.29
CA MET A 279 1.01 -15.33 -11.86
C MET A 279 0.55 -14.16 -10.98
N SER A 280 0.89 -14.17 -9.68
CA SER A 280 0.60 -13.02 -8.80
C SER A 280 1.48 -11.83 -9.19
N SER A 281 0.89 -10.64 -9.18
CA SER A 281 1.59 -9.42 -9.63
C SER A 281 1.23 -8.20 -8.80
N VAL A 282 2.16 -7.25 -8.74
CA VAL A 282 1.93 -5.94 -8.14
C VAL A 282 2.22 -4.87 -9.17
N ASN A 283 1.27 -3.94 -9.32
CA ASN A 283 1.39 -2.81 -10.21
C ASN A 283 1.12 -1.51 -9.45
N ILE A 284 1.77 -0.43 -9.88
CA ILE A 284 1.52 0.91 -9.36
C ILE A 284 0.88 1.76 -10.46
N SER A 285 -0.36 2.18 -10.23
CA SER A 285 -1.05 3.19 -11.03
C SER A 285 -0.90 4.60 -10.42
N ALA A 286 -0.41 4.68 -9.19
CA ALA A 286 -0.18 5.92 -8.47
C ALA A 286 0.96 6.75 -9.05
N ASN A 287 0.98 8.04 -8.73
CA ASN A 287 2.18 8.87 -8.93
C ASN A 287 3.31 8.37 -8.03
N ARG A 288 4.48 8.08 -8.61
CA ARG A 288 5.68 7.62 -7.89
C ARG A 288 6.33 8.73 -7.07
N PHE A 289 6.11 10.00 -7.44
CA PHE A 289 6.66 11.15 -6.72
C PHE A 289 5.67 11.65 -5.67
N LEU A 290 5.90 11.26 -4.41
CA LEU A 290 5.18 11.80 -3.27
C LEU A 290 5.83 13.12 -2.82
N VAL A 291 5.22 13.74 -1.81
CA VAL A 291 5.71 15.00 -1.23
C VAL A 291 7.07 14.81 -0.56
N GLU A 292 7.20 13.81 0.30
CA GLU A 292 8.42 13.54 1.08
C GLU A 292 9.29 12.41 0.52
N TYR A 293 8.69 11.51 -0.26
CA TYR A 293 9.30 10.28 -0.74
C TYR A 293 9.11 10.07 -2.24
N GLU A 294 9.98 9.26 -2.82
CA GLU A 294 9.81 8.70 -4.16
C GLU A 294 9.72 7.18 -4.03
N VAL A 295 8.68 6.61 -4.64
CA VAL A 295 8.37 5.18 -4.62
C VAL A 295 9.15 4.49 -5.74
N GLY A 296 9.96 3.50 -5.38
CA GLY A 296 10.67 2.65 -6.33
C GLY A 296 9.77 1.58 -6.96
N ASP A 297 10.37 0.61 -7.65
CA ASP A 297 9.62 -0.49 -8.24
C ASP A 297 9.17 -1.49 -7.16
N LEU A 298 7.89 -1.84 -7.19
CA LEU A 298 7.29 -2.76 -6.22
C LEU A 298 7.68 -4.19 -6.56
N SER A 299 7.85 -5.01 -5.55
CA SER A 299 8.14 -6.44 -5.71
C SER A 299 7.28 -7.30 -4.80
N LEU A 300 7.14 -8.58 -5.17
CA LEU A 300 6.41 -9.57 -4.39
C LEU A 300 7.38 -10.62 -3.86
N GLU A 301 7.36 -10.82 -2.55
CA GLU A 301 8.00 -11.94 -1.91
C GLU A 301 6.96 -12.94 -1.42
N HIS A 302 7.14 -14.19 -1.83
CA HIS A 302 6.29 -15.30 -1.42
C HIS A 302 6.97 -16.06 -0.29
N GLY A 303 6.18 -16.45 0.70
CA GLY A 303 6.65 -17.31 1.78
C GLY A 303 6.65 -16.65 3.16
N GLY A 304 6.79 -17.52 4.15
CA GLY A 304 6.69 -17.23 5.57
C GLY A 304 6.70 -18.54 6.35
N GLU A 305 7.10 -18.51 7.61
CA GLU A 305 7.20 -19.72 8.45
C GLU A 305 5.83 -20.27 8.89
N SER A 306 4.74 -19.55 8.61
CA SER A 306 3.41 -19.94 9.08
C SER A 306 2.83 -21.14 8.34
N GLN A 307 1.77 -21.70 8.91
CA GLN A 307 0.95 -22.78 8.32
C GLN A 307 0.08 -22.29 7.15
N PHE A 308 0.01 -20.98 6.92
CA PHE A 308 -0.90 -20.32 5.97
C PHE A 308 -0.12 -19.65 4.84
N SER A 309 -0.67 -19.62 3.63
CA SER A 309 0.01 -19.02 2.50
C SER A 309 0.11 -17.51 2.67
N GLU A 310 1.33 -16.96 2.52
CA GLU A 310 1.65 -15.56 2.77
C GLU A 310 2.36 -14.93 1.56
N VAL A 311 2.01 -13.68 1.29
CA VAL A 311 2.64 -12.82 0.30
C VAL A 311 2.93 -11.46 0.92
N LYS A 312 4.14 -10.97 0.69
CA LYS A 312 4.61 -9.66 1.11
C LYS A 312 4.84 -8.80 -0.12
N VAL A 313 4.18 -7.65 -0.18
CA VAL A 313 4.42 -6.65 -1.21
C VAL A 313 5.42 -5.65 -0.65
N ILE A 314 6.61 -5.60 -1.25
CA ILE A 314 7.68 -4.70 -0.85
C ILE A 314 7.53 -3.38 -1.61
N VAL A 315 7.46 -2.29 -0.85
CA VAL A 315 7.35 -0.92 -1.33
C VAL A 315 8.63 -0.16 -0.93
N PRO A 316 9.63 -0.08 -1.82
CA PRO A 316 10.83 0.69 -1.56
C PRO A 316 10.54 2.19 -1.66
N LEU A 317 11.01 2.96 -0.68
CA LEU A 317 10.79 4.39 -0.55
C LEU A 317 12.13 5.11 -0.38
N THR A 318 12.39 6.11 -1.23
CA THR A 318 13.59 6.95 -1.14
C THR A 318 13.20 8.35 -0.69
N ARG A 319 13.87 8.90 0.34
CA ARG A 319 13.51 10.24 0.86
C ARG A 319 14.01 11.35 -0.06
N ARG A 320 13.16 12.35 -0.30
CA ARG A 320 13.53 13.57 -1.03
C ARG A 320 14.19 14.58 -0.08
N SER A 321 15.52 14.50 0.02
CA SER A 321 16.32 15.26 1.00
C SER A 321 16.39 16.78 0.76
N GLY A 322 15.98 17.28 -0.41
CA GLY A 322 16.12 18.69 -0.80
C GLY A 322 15.53 19.71 0.17
N TYR A 323 14.35 19.42 0.75
CA TYR A 323 13.73 20.29 1.77
C TYR A 323 14.59 20.38 3.04
N ALA A 324 15.11 19.25 3.52
CA ALA A 324 15.95 19.20 4.71
C ALA A 324 17.31 19.89 4.47
N ILE A 325 17.90 19.75 3.28
CA ILE A 325 19.14 20.45 2.92
C ILE A 325 18.94 21.97 2.96
N LEU A 326 17.86 22.47 2.36
CA LEU A 326 17.60 23.91 2.26
C LEU A 326 17.19 24.54 3.59
N ASN A 327 16.41 23.84 4.43
CA ASN A 327 15.86 24.42 5.66
C ASN A 327 16.65 24.05 6.93
N ILE A 328 17.50 23.02 6.91
CA ILE A 328 18.29 22.59 8.08
C ILE A 328 19.78 22.86 7.84
N TYR A 329 20.36 22.30 6.78
CA TYR A 329 21.82 22.39 6.56
C TYR A 329 22.26 23.78 6.12
N LEU A 330 21.54 24.44 5.21
CA LEU A 330 21.92 25.76 4.72
C LEU A 330 21.88 26.85 5.83
N PRO A 331 20.81 26.97 6.65
CA PRO A 331 20.78 27.98 7.71
C PRO A 331 21.81 27.70 8.81
N THR A 332 22.04 26.43 9.16
CA THR A 332 23.08 26.08 10.15
C THR A 332 24.48 26.38 9.65
N LEU A 333 24.77 26.13 8.37
CA LEU A 333 26.03 26.53 7.74
C LEU A 333 26.25 28.05 7.81
N VAL A 334 25.22 28.85 7.49
CA VAL A 334 25.30 30.32 7.57
C VAL A 334 25.55 30.77 9.01
N LEU A 335 24.87 30.19 9.99
CA LEU A 335 25.08 30.51 11.41
C LEU A 335 26.48 30.12 11.89
N LEU A 336 27.05 29.01 11.41
CA LEU A 336 28.45 28.64 11.67
C LEU A 336 29.43 29.67 11.08
N ILE A 337 29.18 30.16 9.86
CA ILE A 337 30.00 31.21 9.25
C ILE A 337 29.93 32.49 10.09
N VAL A 338 28.73 32.91 10.51
CA VAL A 338 28.56 34.08 11.38
C VAL A 338 29.31 33.90 12.70
N SER A 339 29.18 32.73 13.34
CA SER A 339 29.93 32.39 14.55
C SER A 339 31.44 32.49 14.33
N TYR A 340 31.97 31.97 13.22
CA TYR A 340 33.39 32.05 12.89
C TYR A 340 33.84 33.50 12.65
N VAL A 341 33.04 34.32 11.97
CA VAL A 341 33.35 35.74 11.74
C VAL A 341 33.49 36.54 13.04
N THR A 342 32.82 36.13 14.12
CA THR A 342 32.98 36.80 15.43
C THR A 342 34.43 36.78 15.96
N LEU A 343 35.25 35.81 15.55
CA LEU A 343 36.69 35.72 15.90
C LEU A 343 37.55 36.81 15.23
N PHE A 344 37.04 37.48 14.20
CA PHE A 344 37.73 38.57 13.51
C PHE A 344 37.37 39.95 14.06
N ILE A 345 36.35 40.04 14.91
CA ILE A 345 36.00 41.28 15.61
C ILE A 345 37.14 41.64 16.56
N ARG A 346 37.47 42.94 16.61
CA ARG A 346 38.56 43.47 17.45
C ARG A 346 38.36 43.02 18.90
N PRO A 347 39.38 42.42 19.57
CA PRO A 347 39.25 41.95 20.95
C PRO A 347 38.85 43.03 21.96
N ALA A 348 39.13 44.29 21.67
CA ALA A 348 38.78 45.43 22.53
C ALA A 348 37.27 45.68 22.69
N ILE A 349 36.41 45.07 21.85
CA ILE A 349 34.95 45.23 21.90
C ILE A 349 34.29 43.90 22.25
N ILE A 350 34.47 43.47 23.50
CA ILE A 350 34.01 42.16 23.99
C ILE A 350 32.48 42.02 23.98
N ASP A 351 31.76 43.11 24.28
CA ASP A 351 30.30 43.11 24.42
C ASP A 351 29.59 42.68 23.13
N VAL A 352 30.03 43.22 21.99
CA VAL A 352 29.46 42.89 20.67
C VAL A 352 29.80 41.45 20.28
N ARG A 353 31.00 40.99 20.64
CA ARG A 353 31.49 39.64 20.33
C ARG A 353 30.74 38.56 21.09
N MET A 354 30.52 38.76 22.39
CA MET A 354 29.76 37.83 23.22
C MET A 354 28.28 37.82 22.87
N THR A 355 27.69 39.01 22.67
CA THR A 355 26.27 39.12 22.33
C THR A 355 25.97 38.41 21.02
N SER A 356 26.79 38.61 19.98
CA SER A 356 26.62 37.91 18.70
C SER A 356 26.86 36.40 18.77
N ALA A 357 27.83 35.94 19.55
CA ALA A 357 28.08 34.50 19.72
C ALA A 357 26.96 33.79 20.50
N LEU A 358 26.42 34.44 21.55
CA LEU A 358 25.32 33.91 22.35
C LEU A 358 23.98 33.90 21.58
N THR A 359 23.71 34.91 20.74
CA THR A 359 22.50 34.90 19.90
C THR A 359 22.56 33.79 18.87
N VAL A 360 23.72 33.54 18.24
CA VAL A 360 23.90 32.40 17.33
C VAL A 360 23.68 31.08 18.05
N GLN A 361 24.23 30.91 19.27
CA GLN A 361 24.01 29.71 20.08
C GLN A 361 22.53 29.47 20.37
N LEU A 362 21.80 30.52 20.74
CA LEU A 362 20.37 30.44 21.00
C LEU A 362 19.60 30.02 19.75
N VAL A 363 19.88 30.64 18.59
CA VAL A 363 19.19 30.32 17.33
C VAL A 363 19.46 28.87 16.92
N ILE A 364 20.70 28.38 16.99
CA ILE A 364 21.01 26.97 16.67
C ILE A 364 20.31 26.01 17.65
N ALA A 365 20.29 26.32 18.95
CA ALA A 365 19.58 25.51 19.94
C ALA A 365 18.06 25.47 19.68
N THR A 366 17.47 26.60 19.26
CA THR A 366 16.05 26.64 18.86
C THR A 366 15.79 25.80 17.61
N LEU A 367 16.68 25.84 16.62
CA LEU A 367 16.56 25.03 15.40
C LEU A 367 16.67 23.53 15.71
N PHE A 368 17.56 23.14 16.64
CA PHE A 368 17.65 21.76 17.12
C PHE A 368 16.34 21.28 17.76
N SER A 369 15.75 22.09 18.64
CA SER A 369 14.46 21.76 19.25
C SER A 369 13.34 21.63 18.21
N GLN A 370 13.30 22.51 17.20
CA GLN A 370 12.30 22.47 16.12
C GLN A 370 12.44 21.20 15.25
N VAL A 371 13.66 20.86 14.82
CA VAL A 371 13.93 19.65 14.01
C VAL A 371 13.66 18.38 14.82
N SER A 372 14.04 18.36 16.10
CA SER A 372 13.75 17.22 16.97
C SER A 372 12.25 17.03 17.23
N ALA A 373 11.44 18.10 17.14
CA ALA A 373 10.00 18.03 17.32
C ALA A 373 9.25 17.61 16.04
N SER A 374 9.81 17.88 14.86
CA SER A 374 9.21 17.48 13.57
C SER A 374 9.46 16.03 13.18
N LEU A 375 10.29 15.30 13.95
CA LEU A 375 10.62 13.91 13.72
C LEU A 375 10.17 13.04 14.91
N PRO A 376 9.86 11.75 14.70
CA PRO A 376 9.50 10.85 15.80
C PRO A 376 10.66 10.72 16.79
N LYS A 377 10.31 10.57 18.07
CA LYS A 377 11.29 10.38 19.15
C LYS A 377 11.83 8.95 19.08
N THR A 378 13.13 8.82 18.83
CA THR A 378 13.85 7.54 18.78
C THR A 378 14.91 7.49 19.87
N SER A 379 15.30 6.29 20.31
CA SER A 379 16.37 6.10 21.30
C SER A 379 17.78 6.21 20.71
N TYR A 380 17.92 5.96 19.40
CA TYR A 380 19.18 6.07 18.68
C TYR A 380 19.38 7.47 18.10
N PHE A 381 20.65 7.83 17.87
CA PHE A 381 21.03 9.08 17.23
C PHE A 381 20.79 9.04 15.72
N LYS A 382 20.20 10.11 15.18
CA LYS A 382 20.06 10.34 13.74
C LYS A 382 21.24 11.17 13.23
N MET A 383 21.56 11.06 11.95
CA MET A 383 22.64 11.88 11.35
C MET A 383 22.40 13.38 11.51
N VAL A 384 21.15 13.84 11.33
CA VAL A 384 20.80 15.24 11.59
C VAL A 384 21.04 15.67 13.04
N ASP A 385 20.83 14.79 14.02
CA ASP A 385 21.07 15.10 15.43
C ASP A 385 22.56 15.26 15.69
N LEU A 386 23.40 14.39 15.11
CA LEU A 386 24.86 14.49 15.19
C LEU A 386 25.37 15.79 14.54
N TRP A 387 24.82 16.18 13.39
CA TRP A 387 25.14 17.46 12.74
C TRP A 387 24.80 18.65 13.63
N LEU A 388 23.60 18.68 14.21
CA LEU A 388 23.14 19.79 15.04
C LEU A 388 23.86 19.86 16.40
N ILE A 389 24.12 18.71 17.04
CA ILE A 389 24.95 18.64 18.25
C ILE A 389 26.36 19.13 17.94
N PHE A 390 26.93 18.75 16.80
CA PHE A 390 28.22 19.28 16.36
C PHE A 390 28.16 20.81 16.21
N CYS A 391 27.14 21.36 15.54
CA CYS A 391 26.96 22.80 15.39
C CYS A 391 26.89 23.52 16.74
N ILE A 392 26.12 23.01 17.70
CA ILE A 392 26.01 23.57 19.06
C ILE A 392 27.36 23.50 19.81
N SER A 393 28.10 22.41 19.64
CA SER A 393 29.38 22.19 20.31
C SER A 393 30.48 23.13 19.78
N ILE A 394 30.55 23.33 18.47
CA ILE A 394 31.57 24.19 17.86
C ILE A 394 31.30 25.65 18.17
N THR A 395 30.03 26.10 18.19
CA THR A 395 29.69 27.47 18.58
C THR A 395 29.91 27.73 20.06
N PHE A 396 29.67 26.74 20.92
CA PHE A 396 30.04 26.81 22.34
C PHE A 396 31.56 26.92 22.53
N LEU A 397 32.34 26.15 21.77
CA LEU A 397 33.81 26.25 21.76
C LEU A 397 34.27 27.66 21.32
N THR A 398 33.61 28.28 20.33
CA THR A 398 33.89 29.67 19.93
C THR A 398 33.65 30.66 21.07
N ILE A 399 32.60 30.48 21.86
CA ILE A 399 32.33 31.31 23.07
C ILE A 399 33.44 31.14 24.10
N ILE A 400 33.88 29.90 24.37
CA ILE A 400 35.01 29.64 25.27
C ILE A 400 36.26 30.38 24.77
N PHE A 401 36.55 30.35 23.47
CA PHE A 401 37.70 31.09 22.95
C PHE A 401 37.57 32.60 23.12
N HIS A 402 36.37 33.17 22.99
CA HIS A 402 36.16 34.58 23.29
C HIS A 402 36.49 34.91 24.75
N VAL A 403 36.14 34.04 25.70
CA VAL A 403 36.50 34.21 27.12
C VAL A 403 38.03 34.10 27.31
N VAL A 404 38.66 33.09 26.71
CA VAL A 404 40.10 32.84 26.84
C VAL A 404 40.92 33.99 26.24
N VAL A 405 40.55 34.46 25.04
CA VAL A 405 41.22 35.59 24.38
C VAL A 405 41.10 36.86 25.22
N ASP A 406 39.93 37.12 25.81
CA ASP A 406 39.73 38.28 26.69
C ASP A 406 40.60 38.20 27.96
N ASN A 407 40.56 37.07 28.67
CA ASN A 407 41.38 36.85 29.87
C ASN A 407 42.89 36.99 29.62
N VAL A 408 43.39 36.46 28.50
CA VAL A 408 44.82 36.56 28.15
C VAL A 408 45.22 38.02 27.83
N MET A 409 44.35 38.77 27.15
CA MET A 409 44.60 40.15 26.74
C MET A 409 44.41 41.18 27.86
N HIS A 410 43.42 40.99 28.75
CA HIS A 410 43.00 41.98 29.75
C HIS A 410 43.11 41.54 31.22
N GLY A 411 43.42 40.27 31.53
CA GLY A 411 43.52 39.83 32.92
C GLY A 411 44.57 40.61 33.73
N GLU A 412 44.35 40.90 35.00
CA GLU A 412 45.41 41.48 35.83
C GLU A 412 46.57 40.47 35.98
N PRO A 413 47.84 40.92 36.05
CA PRO A 413 48.94 40.01 36.33
C PRO A 413 48.71 39.33 37.70
N SER A 414 48.51 38.01 37.69
CA SER A 414 48.66 37.24 38.92
C SER A 414 50.10 37.43 39.44
N PRO A 415 50.32 37.69 40.73
CA PRO A 415 51.65 37.85 41.29
C PRO A 415 52.38 36.51 41.23
N SER A 416 53.14 36.29 40.16
CA SER A 416 54.11 35.21 40.05
C SER A 416 55.27 35.51 41.00
N GLY A 417 55.18 34.98 42.21
CA GLY A 417 56.27 34.94 43.18
C GLY A 417 56.22 33.64 43.95
N SER A 418 56.66 32.54 43.33
CA SER A 418 56.99 31.30 44.01
C SER A 418 58.19 31.55 44.95
N THR A 419 57.93 31.83 46.23
CA THR A 419 58.86 31.53 47.34
C THR A 419 58.16 31.76 48.68
N VAL A 420 57.89 30.64 49.35
CA VAL A 420 58.12 30.45 50.79
C VAL A 420 57.47 31.48 51.72
N TRP A 421 56.27 31.12 52.18
CA TRP A 421 55.86 31.35 53.56
C TRP A 421 56.92 30.79 54.51
N VAL A 422 57.85 31.58 55.02
CA VAL A 422 58.54 31.41 56.33
C VAL A 422 59.31 32.72 56.61
N ASN A 423 59.01 33.31 57.78
CA ASN A 423 59.79 34.34 58.49
C ASN A 423 59.87 35.76 57.90
N SER A 424 59.07 36.67 58.47
CA SER A 424 59.62 37.72 59.35
C SER A 424 58.51 38.65 59.81
N LEU A 425 57.87 38.27 60.92
CA LEU A 425 57.44 39.20 61.95
C LEU A 425 58.68 40.00 62.41
N ALA A 426 58.90 41.20 61.87
CA ALA A 426 59.71 42.22 62.53
C ALA A 426 59.65 43.56 61.79
N LYS A 427 59.34 44.60 62.58
CA LYS A 427 59.58 46.04 62.35
C LYS A 427 58.52 46.80 61.55
N SER A 428 57.48 47.14 62.33
CA SER A 428 56.93 48.49 62.43
C SER A 428 57.93 49.61 62.11
N LYS A 429 57.51 50.56 61.28
CA LYS A 429 57.68 52.00 61.53
C LYS A 429 56.73 52.81 60.64
N LEU A 430 55.85 53.56 61.29
CA LEU A 430 55.03 54.64 60.72
C LEU A 430 55.91 55.84 60.32
N GLY A 431 55.51 56.52 59.24
CA GLY A 431 55.94 57.88 58.86
C GLY A 431 55.08 58.40 57.70
N PRO A 432 54.79 59.72 57.61
CA PRO A 432 53.45 60.22 57.29
C PRO A 432 53.18 60.61 55.83
N VAL A 433 51.89 60.78 55.57
CA VAL A 433 51.18 61.23 54.36
C VAL A 433 51.50 62.69 53.98
N VAL A 434 51.68 62.96 52.67
CA VAL A 434 51.25 64.22 51.99
C VAL A 434 50.81 63.87 50.54
N PRO A 435 49.70 64.43 50.02
CA PRO A 435 49.13 64.09 48.72
C PRO A 435 49.71 64.95 47.58
N GLY A 436 49.99 64.33 46.44
CA GLY A 436 50.41 65.01 45.22
C GLY A 436 49.65 64.49 44.01
N HIS A 437 48.83 65.35 43.41
CA HIS A 437 48.17 65.10 42.12
C HIS A 437 49.20 64.81 41.03
N THR A 438 49.03 63.71 40.31
CA THR A 438 49.57 63.54 38.95
C THR A 438 48.61 62.68 38.12
N ALA A 439 48.47 63.10 36.86
CA ALA A 439 47.60 62.59 35.80
C ALA A 439 47.62 61.05 35.63
N PRO A 440 46.60 60.45 34.96
CA PRO A 440 46.60 59.02 34.68
C PRO A 440 47.78 58.67 33.77
N ALA A 441 48.79 58.03 34.37
CA ALA A 441 49.88 57.42 33.64
C ALA A 441 49.33 56.21 32.86
N THR A 442 49.41 56.29 31.54
CA THR A 442 49.34 55.14 30.65
C THR A 442 50.36 54.10 31.10
N THR A 443 49.88 52.96 31.59
CA THR A 443 50.74 51.82 31.91
C THR A 443 51.33 51.27 30.60
N PRO A 444 52.66 51.10 30.52
CA PRO A 444 53.28 50.53 29.32
C PRO A 444 52.95 49.03 29.25
N SER A 445 52.53 48.57 28.07
CA SER A 445 52.25 47.16 27.82
C SER A 445 53.53 46.32 27.99
N VAL A 446 53.42 45.22 28.74
CA VAL A 446 54.51 44.24 28.88
C VAL A 446 54.69 43.53 27.53
N PRO A 447 55.84 43.65 26.85
CA PRO A 447 56.01 43.17 25.47
C PRO A 447 55.82 41.66 25.29
N GLY A 448 55.99 40.86 26.35
CA GLY A 448 55.75 39.41 26.31
C GLY A 448 54.27 39.02 26.21
N ARG A 449 53.36 39.82 26.78
CA ARG A 449 51.93 39.46 26.90
C ARG A 449 51.15 39.73 25.61
N GLU A 450 51.51 40.78 24.87
CA GLU A 450 50.97 41.02 23.52
C GLU A 450 51.35 39.92 22.52
N VAL A 451 52.56 39.37 22.63
CA VAL A 451 53.03 38.29 21.75
C VAL A 451 52.28 36.98 22.04
N VAL A 452 52.07 36.65 23.32
CA VAL A 452 51.28 35.49 23.72
C VAL A 452 49.81 35.66 23.30
N GLY A 453 49.21 36.84 23.50
CA GLY A 453 47.85 37.13 23.07
C GLY A 453 47.65 37.04 21.56
N LYS A 454 48.58 37.57 20.76
CA LYS A 454 48.54 37.45 19.29
C LYS A 454 48.64 35.99 18.83
N ARG A 455 49.48 35.17 19.47
CA ARG A 455 49.59 33.72 19.18
C ARG A 455 48.31 32.95 19.50
N VAL A 456 47.68 33.25 20.64
CA VAL A 456 46.40 32.61 21.05
C VAL A 456 45.28 32.94 20.06
N VAL A 457 45.16 34.20 19.63
CA VAL A 457 44.15 34.60 18.63
C VAL A 457 44.36 33.89 17.29
N ILE A 458 45.61 33.76 16.83
CA ILE A 458 45.93 33.05 15.59
C ILE A 458 45.60 31.56 15.74
N ALA A 459 45.96 30.94 16.87
CA ALA A 459 45.67 29.52 17.13
C ALA A 459 44.15 29.24 17.13
N THR A 460 43.35 30.09 17.76
CA THR A 460 41.88 29.99 17.74
C THR A 460 41.31 30.06 16.31
N LYS A 461 41.82 30.99 15.49
CA LYS A 461 41.38 31.16 14.10
C LYS A 461 41.70 29.96 13.21
N VAL A 462 42.74 29.19 13.53
CA VAL A 462 43.12 27.98 12.78
C VAL A 462 42.40 26.74 13.31
N MET A 463 42.17 26.65 14.62
CA MET A 463 41.61 25.44 15.22
C MET A 463 40.14 25.22 14.86
N VAL A 464 39.31 26.27 14.89
CA VAL A 464 37.87 26.17 14.54
C VAL A 464 37.64 25.61 13.13
N PRO A 465 38.26 26.15 12.05
CA PRO A 465 38.10 25.59 10.71
C PRO A 465 38.74 24.20 10.57
N ALA A 466 39.82 23.89 11.29
CA ALA A 466 40.42 22.56 11.27
C ALA A 466 39.46 21.50 11.80
N VAL A 467 38.82 21.75 12.96
CA VAL A 467 37.79 20.86 13.54
C VAL A 467 36.60 20.72 12.58
N PHE A 468 36.16 21.83 11.96
CA PHE A 468 35.08 21.81 10.98
C PHE A 468 35.38 20.94 9.76
N ILE A 469 36.59 21.05 9.18
CA ILE A 469 37.00 20.27 8.01
C ILE A 469 37.09 18.78 8.36
N ILE A 470 37.67 18.43 9.51
CA ILE A 470 37.77 17.04 9.97
C ILE A 470 36.37 16.44 10.14
N PHE A 471 35.47 17.15 10.82
CA PHE A 471 34.11 16.66 11.03
C PHE A 471 33.35 16.48 9.71
N ASN A 472 33.38 17.46 8.81
CA ASN A 472 32.69 17.36 7.52
C ASN A 472 33.25 16.22 6.66
N SER A 473 34.56 16.01 6.67
CA SER A 473 35.19 14.91 5.93
C SER A 473 34.71 13.55 6.43
N CYS A 474 34.62 13.36 7.76
CA CYS A 474 34.10 12.14 8.35
C CYS A 474 32.58 11.99 8.13
N TYR A 475 31.81 13.06 8.34
CA TYR A 475 30.35 13.05 8.27
C TYR A 475 29.84 12.73 6.86
N TRP A 476 30.31 13.49 5.87
CA TRP A 476 29.92 13.26 4.47
C TRP A 476 30.56 12.00 3.91
N GLY A 477 31.78 11.66 4.33
CA GLY A 477 32.43 10.39 3.95
C GLY A 477 31.63 9.17 4.40
N TYR A 478 31.06 9.20 5.61
CA TYR A 478 30.18 8.13 6.09
C TYR A 478 28.87 8.07 5.29
N ILE A 479 28.19 9.19 5.10
CA ILE A 479 26.90 9.22 4.38
C ILE A 479 27.03 8.72 2.94
N MET A 480 28.10 9.10 2.24
CA MET A 480 28.34 8.67 0.85
C MET A 480 28.81 7.22 0.73
N SER A 481 29.24 6.60 1.84
CA SER A 481 29.68 5.20 1.87
C SER A 481 28.54 4.20 2.09
N GLN A 482 27.39 4.69 2.58
CA GLN A 482 26.14 3.94 2.75
C GLN A 482 25.30 4.09 1.48
#